data_AF-A0A535ZQI4-F1
#
_entry.id   AF-A0A535ZQI4-F1
#
_cell.length_a   1.000
_cell.length_b   1.000
_cell.length_c   1.000
_cell.angle_alpha   90.00
_cell.angle_beta   90.00
_cell.angle_gamma   90.00
#
_symmetry.space_group_name_H-M   'P 1'
#
loop_
_entity.id
_entity.type
_entity.pdbx_description
1 polymer ?
#
loop_
_entity_poly.entity_id
_entity_poly.type
_entity_poly.pdbx_seq_one_letter_code
_entity_poly.pdbx_strand_id
1 'polypeptide(L)'
;MSQTRRNMRNTKLWMNILWILVAVYAVAEFANTVFSLSIPLALLLLVLVAFSLVHGAIRYRWSGIATFIVICLVVSNILENTSILTGFPFGHYHYTSGSALGPKIFLVPVLIAPAYFATGYLAWALSNVLIGEVRRESSALTTFAVPFIASFLMVVWDLCLDPGASTVRHIWIWEQGGGYFGVPLTNYLGWFFTVYLFFQLFALFLRVRKAGAEVTWPRSYYAQAVVMYAVIGLTFVLDYLVVGTNSQVTDAAGVVWQTRSIAEAAATVSIFTMIFAAALSAMKMLQVSAAVRNTSADVGTGS
;
A
#
# COMPACT_ATOMS: atom_id res chain seq x y z
N MET A 1 37.78 -8.85 13.51
CA MET A 1 36.71 -7.85 13.24
C MET A 1 35.54 -8.11 14.17
N SER A 2 35.20 -7.17 15.07
CA SER A 2 34.15 -7.39 16.08
C SER A 2 32.76 -7.57 15.45
N GLN A 3 31.94 -8.42 16.07
CA GLN A 3 30.56 -8.75 15.65
C GLN A 3 29.69 -7.50 15.47
N THR A 4 29.93 -6.45 16.26
CA THR A 4 29.29 -5.13 16.18
C THR A 4 29.55 -4.42 14.84
N ARG A 5 30.80 -4.43 14.33
CA ARG A 5 31.12 -3.81 13.03
C ARG A 5 30.47 -4.56 11.86
N ARG A 6 30.35 -5.89 11.95
CA ARG A 6 29.68 -6.71 10.94
C ARG A 6 28.16 -6.44 10.91
N ASN A 7 27.54 -6.30 12.08
CA ASN A 7 26.11 -5.97 12.19
C ASN A 7 25.79 -4.57 11.62
N MET A 8 26.60 -3.55 11.93
CA MET A 8 26.40 -2.20 11.38
C MET A 8 26.56 -2.15 9.86
N ARG A 9 27.55 -2.87 9.30
CA ARG A 9 27.76 -2.94 7.85
C ARG A 9 26.57 -3.59 7.13
N ASN A 10 26.00 -4.65 7.70
CA ASN A 10 24.85 -5.33 7.14
C ASN A 10 23.59 -4.44 7.19
N THR A 11 23.35 -3.72 8.28
CA THR A 11 22.24 -2.76 8.36
C THR A 11 22.36 -1.68 7.29
N LYS A 12 23.55 -1.08 7.11
CA LYS A 12 23.76 -0.04 6.09
C LYS A 12 23.54 -0.58 4.66
N LEU A 13 24.01 -1.79 4.38
CA LEU A 13 23.78 -2.45 3.10
C LEU A 13 22.28 -2.60 2.79
N TRP A 14 21.51 -3.13 3.75
CA TRP A 14 20.07 -3.32 3.57
C TRP A 14 19.31 -2.00 3.40
N MET A 15 19.68 -0.95 4.14
CA MET A 15 19.10 0.39 3.93
C MET A 15 19.38 0.90 2.52
N ASN A 16 20.60 0.71 1.99
CA ASN A 16 20.93 1.13 0.63
C ASN A 16 20.13 0.33 -0.41
N ILE A 17 19.99 -0.99 -0.24
CA ILE A 17 19.19 -1.84 -1.14
C ILE A 17 17.73 -1.34 -1.19
N LEU A 18 17.14 -1.02 -0.05
CA LEU A 18 15.77 -0.50 0.01
C LEU A 18 15.63 0.84 -0.72
N TRP A 19 16.58 1.77 -0.58
CA TRP A 19 16.58 3.02 -1.35
C TRP A 19 16.77 2.79 -2.85
N ILE A 20 17.60 1.82 -3.25
CA ILE A 20 17.74 1.44 -4.66
C ILE A 20 16.41 0.93 -5.20
N LEU A 21 15.69 0.08 -4.46
CA LEU A 21 14.37 -0.41 -4.88
C LEU A 21 13.36 0.73 -5.02
N VAL A 22 13.35 1.71 -4.09
CA VAL A 22 12.53 2.92 -4.20
C VAL A 22 12.88 3.71 -5.47
N ALA A 23 14.17 3.94 -5.72
CA ALA A 23 14.63 4.70 -6.89
C ALA A 23 14.31 3.97 -8.20
N VAL A 24 14.52 2.64 -8.26
CA VAL A 24 14.19 1.81 -9.42
C VAL A 24 12.70 1.87 -9.70
N TYR A 25 11.85 1.71 -8.68
CA TYR A 25 10.40 1.80 -8.84
C TYR A 25 9.98 3.19 -9.36
N ALA A 26 10.47 4.26 -8.74
CA ALA A 26 10.16 5.63 -9.14
C ALA A 26 10.58 5.95 -10.57
N VAL A 27 11.80 5.57 -10.96
CA VAL A 27 12.31 5.77 -12.32
C VAL A 27 11.53 4.92 -13.31
N ALA A 28 11.23 3.66 -12.98
CA ALA A 28 10.47 2.78 -13.86
C ALA A 28 9.05 3.32 -14.10
N GLU A 29 8.33 3.73 -13.06
CA GLU A 29 6.99 4.32 -13.17
C GLU A 29 7.01 5.63 -13.97
N PHE A 30 7.94 6.53 -13.64
CA PHE A 30 8.11 7.79 -14.37
C PHE A 30 8.39 7.54 -15.85
N ALA A 31 9.37 6.69 -16.16
CA ALA A 31 9.75 6.41 -17.53
C ALA A 31 8.64 5.68 -18.29
N ASN A 32 7.95 4.74 -17.65
CA ASN A 32 6.81 4.02 -18.22
C ASN A 32 5.69 4.99 -18.62
N THR A 33 5.39 5.94 -17.74
CA THR A 33 4.31 6.93 -17.94
C THR A 33 4.69 7.97 -18.99
N VAL A 34 5.87 8.60 -18.84
CA VAL A 34 6.30 9.73 -19.69
C VAL A 34 6.69 9.29 -21.10
N PHE A 35 7.36 8.14 -21.22
CA PHE A 35 7.85 7.65 -22.51
C PHE A 35 7.00 6.51 -23.10
N SER A 36 5.88 6.16 -22.46
CA SER A 36 4.96 5.09 -22.91
C SER A 36 5.66 3.75 -23.16
N LEU A 37 6.61 3.39 -22.28
CA LEU A 37 7.50 2.23 -22.47
C LEU A 37 6.78 0.87 -22.39
N SER A 38 5.52 0.85 -21.95
CA SER A 38 4.70 -0.37 -21.81
C SER A 38 5.37 -1.44 -20.93
N ILE A 39 6.02 -1.00 -19.86
CA ILE A 39 6.63 -1.90 -18.86
C ILE A 39 5.51 -2.79 -18.29
N PRO A 40 5.66 -4.13 -18.33
CA PRO A 40 4.65 -5.03 -17.79
C PRO A 40 4.38 -4.76 -16.31
N LEU A 41 3.09 -4.71 -15.94
CA LEU A 41 2.64 -4.52 -14.56
C LEU A 41 3.33 -5.49 -13.58
N ALA A 42 3.54 -6.73 -13.99
CA ALA A 42 4.21 -7.75 -13.19
C ALA A 42 5.64 -7.35 -12.77
N LEU A 43 6.38 -6.62 -13.62
CA LEU A 43 7.74 -6.16 -13.30
C LEU A 43 7.73 -5.00 -12.31
N LEU A 44 6.82 -4.03 -12.48
CA LEU A 44 6.64 -2.93 -11.53
C LEU A 44 6.23 -3.49 -10.15
N LEU A 45 5.29 -4.42 -10.16
CA LEU A 45 4.82 -5.09 -8.95
C LEU A 45 5.91 -5.94 -8.28
N LEU A 46 6.78 -6.60 -9.06
CA LEU A 46 7.90 -7.36 -8.51
C LEU A 46 8.83 -6.48 -7.67
N VAL A 47 9.09 -5.24 -8.11
CA VAL A 47 9.92 -4.29 -7.34
C VAL A 47 9.24 -3.90 -6.03
N LEU A 48 7.93 -3.61 -6.05
CA LEU A 48 7.15 -3.30 -4.85
C LEU A 48 7.07 -4.48 -3.87
N VAL A 49 6.87 -5.69 -4.36
CA VAL A 49 6.85 -6.93 -3.57
C VAL A 49 8.23 -7.18 -2.96
N ALA A 50 9.30 -7.04 -3.73
CA ALA A 50 10.66 -7.19 -3.23
C ALA A 50 10.97 -6.17 -2.14
N PHE A 51 10.60 -4.91 -2.34
CA PHE A 51 10.72 -3.86 -1.32
C PHE A 51 9.97 -4.25 -0.04
N SER A 52 8.69 -4.58 -0.15
CA SER A 52 7.82 -4.88 0.99
C SER A 52 8.28 -6.13 1.76
N LEU A 53 8.73 -7.15 1.04
CA LEU A 53 9.28 -8.37 1.62
C LEU A 53 10.58 -8.10 2.39
N VAL A 54 11.53 -7.38 1.79
CA VAL A 54 12.81 -7.05 2.44
C VAL A 54 12.60 -6.10 3.62
N HIS A 55 11.83 -5.03 3.43
CA HIS A 55 11.51 -4.05 4.47
C HIS A 55 10.81 -4.74 5.64
N GLY A 56 9.83 -5.61 5.34
CA GLY A 56 9.09 -6.39 6.32
C GLY A 56 9.91 -7.46 7.03
N ALA A 57 10.76 -8.19 6.30
CA ALA A 57 11.64 -9.20 6.88
C ALA A 57 12.67 -8.57 7.84
N ILE A 58 13.17 -7.37 7.54
CA ILE A 58 14.07 -6.64 8.45
C ILE A 58 13.37 -6.33 9.79
N ARG A 59 12.11 -5.88 9.74
CA ARG A 59 11.37 -5.44 10.93
C ARG A 59 10.68 -6.53 11.71
N TYR A 60 10.12 -7.51 11.02
CA TYR A 60 9.29 -8.57 11.60
C TYR A 60 9.95 -9.95 11.53
N ARG A 61 11.16 -10.05 10.96
CA ARG A 61 11.80 -11.33 10.59
C ARG A 61 10.97 -12.08 9.54
N TRP A 62 11.57 -13.09 8.94
CA TRP A 62 10.90 -13.95 7.95
C TRP A 62 9.59 -14.54 8.46
N SER A 63 9.54 -15.00 9.71
CA SER A 63 8.30 -15.54 10.27
C SER A 63 7.18 -14.51 10.37
N GLY A 64 7.49 -13.25 10.72
CA GLY A 64 6.47 -12.23 10.84
C GLY A 64 5.94 -11.74 9.49
N ILE A 65 6.82 -11.52 8.51
CA ILE A 65 6.37 -11.11 7.17
C ILE A 65 5.65 -12.24 6.44
N ALA A 66 6.07 -13.51 6.64
CA ALA A 66 5.35 -14.66 6.13
C ALA A 66 3.95 -14.76 6.75
N THR A 67 3.80 -14.54 8.05
CA THR A 67 2.47 -14.48 8.69
C THR A 67 1.61 -13.36 8.10
N PHE A 68 2.17 -12.16 7.88
CA PHE A 68 1.46 -11.06 7.23
C PHE A 68 0.95 -11.47 5.84
N ILE A 69 1.81 -12.06 5.01
CA ILE A 69 1.45 -12.55 3.67
C ILE A 69 0.35 -13.59 3.77
N VAL A 70 0.49 -14.60 4.62
CA VAL A 70 -0.51 -15.68 4.76
C VAL A 70 -1.87 -15.12 5.19
N ILE A 71 -1.91 -14.24 6.20
CA ILE A 71 -3.16 -13.63 6.66
C ILE A 71 -3.79 -12.80 5.53
N CYS A 72 -2.99 -11.96 4.85
CA CYS A 72 -3.44 -11.14 3.73
C CYS A 72 -4.05 -12.02 2.63
N LEU A 73 -3.32 -13.02 2.15
CA LEU A 73 -3.73 -13.93 1.08
C LEU A 73 -5.01 -14.70 1.43
N VAL A 74 -5.09 -15.25 2.64
CA VAL A 74 -6.22 -16.08 3.07
C VAL A 74 -7.48 -15.23 3.22
N VAL A 75 -7.39 -14.10 3.93
CA VAL A 75 -8.54 -13.22 4.18
C VAL A 75 -9.04 -12.61 2.87
N SER A 76 -8.14 -12.09 2.03
CA SER A 76 -8.54 -11.49 0.76
C SER A 76 -9.15 -12.53 -0.18
N ASN A 77 -8.53 -13.70 -0.38
CA ASN A 77 -9.11 -14.72 -1.25
C ASN A 77 -10.49 -15.18 -0.80
N ILE A 78 -10.71 -15.37 0.51
CA ILE A 78 -12.01 -15.81 1.02
C ILE A 78 -13.07 -14.77 0.70
N LEU A 79 -12.85 -13.51 1.06
CA LEU A 79 -13.85 -12.46 0.86
C LEU A 79 -14.04 -12.11 -0.63
N GLU A 80 -12.99 -12.23 -1.43
CA GLU A 80 -13.04 -11.96 -2.85
C GLU A 80 -13.78 -13.02 -3.65
N ASN A 81 -13.48 -14.29 -3.41
CA ASN A 81 -14.28 -15.36 -4.01
C ASN A 81 -15.73 -15.32 -3.49
N THR A 82 -15.95 -14.97 -2.22
CA THR A 82 -17.32 -14.79 -1.67
C THR A 82 -18.06 -13.68 -2.40
N SER A 83 -17.41 -12.55 -2.68
CA SER A 83 -18.03 -11.44 -3.40
C SER A 83 -18.37 -11.78 -4.84
N ILE A 84 -17.48 -12.46 -5.55
CA ILE A 84 -17.76 -12.86 -6.93
C ILE A 84 -18.95 -13.84 -6.98
N LEU A 85 -19.10 -14.71 -5.98
CA LEU A 85 -20.19 -15.69 -5.92
C LEU A 85 -21.52 -15.13 -5.41
N THR A 86 -21.47 -14.16 -4.48
CA THR A 86 -22.66 -13.73 -3.71
C THR A 86 -22.99 -12.24 -3.83
N GLY A 87 -22.08 -11.44 -4.38
CA GLY A 87 -22.16 -9.98 -4.40
C GLY A 87 -21.67 -9.30 -3.12
N PHE A 88 -21.39 -10.02 -2.04
CA PHE A 88 -20.87 -9.45 -0.79
C PHE A 88 -19.39 -9.82 -0.54
N PRO A 89 -18.50 -8.87 -0.18
CA PRO A 89 -18.81 -7.50 0.25
C PRO A 89 -18.71 -6.40 -0.83
N PHE A 90 -18.17 -6.68 -2.02
CA PHE A 90 -17.78 -5.62 -2.96
C PHE A 90 -18.89 -5.20 -3.94
N GLY A 91 -19.89 -6.04 -4.14
CA GLY A 91 -20.86 -5.97 -5.23
C GLY A 91 -20.66 -7.12 -6.22
N HIS A 92 -21.51 -7.19 -7.25
CA HIS A 92 -21.36 -8.15 -8.33
C HIS A 92 -20.37 -7.64 -9.39
N TYR A 93 -19.25 -8.35 -9.52
CA TYR A 93 -18.27 -8.16 -10.57
C TYR A 93 -17.65 -9.45 -11.03
N HIS A 94 -16.99 -9.36 -12.17
CA HIS A 94 -16.12 -10.40 -12.67
C HIS A 94 -14.82 -9.81 -13.24
N TYR A 95 -13.76 -10.60 -13.14
CA TYR A 95 -12.49 -10.32 -13.83
C TYR A 95 -12.57 -10.72 -15.30
N THR A 96 -12.15 -9.85 -16.20
CA THR A 96 -12.13 -10.13 -17.64
C THR A 96 -11.03 -11.14 -18.01
N SER A 97 -11.34 -11.99 -18.98
CA SER A 97 -10.41 -13.00 -19.51
C SER A 97 -9.31 -12.32 -20.33
N GLY A 98 -8.05 -12.78 -20.18
CA GLY A 98 -6.91 -12.21 -20.91
C GLY A 98 -6.39 -10.88 -20.36
N SER A 99 -6.84 -10.47 -19.16
CA SER A 99 -6.31 -9.30 -18.48
C SER A 99 -4.82 -9.44 -18.13
N ALA A 100 -4.12 -8.30 -18.03
CA ALA A 100 -2.69 -8.24 -17.66
C ALA A 100 -2.36 -8.80 -16.26
N LEU A 101 -3.37 -9.25 -15.51
CA LEU A 101 -3.26 -9.82 -14.17
C LEU A 101 -2.86 -11.30 -14.14
N GLY A 102 -2.75 -11.95 -15.30
CA GLY A 102 -2.30 -13.34 -15.42
C GLY A 102 -3.38 -14.39 -15.12
N PRO A 103 -3.00 -15.66 -14.90
CA PRO A 103 -3.95 -16.74 -14.64
C PRO A 103 -4.74 -16.52 -13.34
N LYS A 104 -5.88 -17.21 -13.19
CA LYS A 104 -6.71 -17.13 -11.98
C LYS A 104 -6.43 -18.31 -11.04
N ILE A 105 -6.42 -18.03 -9.74
CA ILE A 105 -6.60 -19.04 -8.69
C ILE A 105 -8.06 -18.95 -8.26
N PHE A 106 -8.83 -20.00 -8.48
CA PHE A 106 -10.29 -19.95 -8.44
C PHE A 106 -10.82 -18.84 -9.37
N LEU A 107 -11.45 -17.80 -8.81
CA LEU A 107 -12.05 -16.69 -9.57
C LEU A 107 -11.14 -15.45 -9.64
N VAL A 108 -10.04 -15.43 -8.88
CA VAL A 108 -9.21 -14.25 -8.64
C VAL A 108 -7.87 -14.36 -9.38
N PRO A 109 -7.45 -13.34 -10.15
CA PRO A 109 -6.15 -13.32 -10.81
C PRO A 109 -4.96 -13.35 -9.83
N VAL A 110 -3.89 -14.06 -10.22
CA VAL A 110 -2.71 -14.27 -9.37
C VAL A 110 -1.98 -13.00 -8.95
N LEU A 111 -2.03 -11.93 -9.77
CA LEU A 111 -1.32 -10.68 -9.48
C LEU A 111 -2.05 -9.76 -8.48
N ILE A 112 -3.32 -10.01 -8.17
CA ILE A 112 -4.07 -9.22 -7.17
C ILE A 112 -3.45 -9.40 -5.78
N ALA A 113 -3.18 -10.65 -5.40
CA ALA A 113 -2.65 -11.00 -4.10
C ALA A 113 -1.30 -10.31 -3.78
N PRO A 114 -0.28 -10.38 -4.66
CA PRO A 114 0.98 -9.66 -4.44
C PRO A 114 0.84 -8.13 -4.43
N ALA A 115 -0.09 -7.57 -5.22
CA ALA A 115 -0.38 -6.13 -5.21
C ALA A 115 -0.94 -5.67 -3.86
N TYR A 116 -1.93 -6.41 -3.34
CA TYR A 116 -2.50 -6.18 -2.02
C TYR A 116 -1.49 -6.35 -0.89
N PHE A 117 -0.62 -7.37 -0.97
CA PHE A 117 0.47 -7.53 -0.02
C PHE A 117 1.40 -6.32 -0.03
N ALA A 118 1.90 -5.91 -1.19
CA ALA A 118 2.93 -4.89 -1.29
C ALA A 118 2.40 -3.51 -0.85
N THR A 119 1.28 -3.07 -1.42
CA THR A 119 0.69 -1.78 -1.08
C THR A 119 0.12 -1.79 0.34
N GLY A 120 -0.52 -2.88 0.76
CA GLY A 120 -1.02 -3.04 2.13
C GLY A 120 0.10 -3.01 3.16
N TYR A 121 1.27 -3.57 2.86
CA TYR A 121 2.43 -3.46 3.74
C TYR A 121 2.91 -2.01 3.90
N LEU A 122 2.91 -1.21 2.82
CA LEU A 122 3.23 0.22 2.89
C LEU A 122 2.22 0.96 3.76
N ALA A 123 0.92 0.73 3.54
CA ALA A 123 -0.16 1.32 4.35
C ALA A 123 0.00 0.98 5.85
N TRP A 124 0.33 -0.27 6.17
CA TRP A 124 0.68 -0.70 7.52
C TRP A 124 1.90 0.07 8.06
N ALA A 125 2.98 0.18 7.28
CA ALA A 125 4.18 0.88 7.69
C ALA A 125 3.92 2.38 7.98
N LEU A 126 3.16 3.06 7.13
CA LEU A 126 2.76 4.46 7.33
C LEU A 126 1.89 4.60 8.58
N SER A 127 0.93 3.70 8.81
CA SER A 127 0.10 3.77 10.01
C SER A 127 0.91 3.58 11.29
N ASN A 128 1.98 2.77 11.27
CA ASN A 128 2.89 2.67 12.41
C ASN A 128 3.65 3.98 12.67
N VAL A 129 3.98 4.76 11.63
CA VAL A 129 4.59 6.08 11.76
C VAL A 129 3.61 7.10 12.36
N LEU A 130 2.35 7.08 11.91
CA LEU A 130 1.34 8.05 12.32
C LEU A 130 0.81 7.82 13.74
N ILE A 131 0.51 6.57 14.08
CA ILE A 131 -0.17 6.20 15.32
C ILE A 131 0.81 5.64 16.36
N GLY A 132 1.81 4.89 15.93
CA GLY A 132 2.73 4.14 16.78
C GLY A 132 2.73 2.66 16.44
N GLU A 133 3.67 1.93 17.04
CA GLU A 133 3.91 0.53 16.68
C GLU A 133 3.06 -0.45 17.49
N VAL A 134 2.51 -1.48 16.80
CA VAL A 134 1.88 -2.61 17.48
C VAL A 134 2.93 -3.62 17.94
N ARG A 135 2.94 -3.89 19.25
CA ARG A 135 3.83 -4.78 19.98
C ARG A 135 3.03 -5.53 21.04
N ARG A 136 3.67 -6.50 21.70
CA ARG A 136 3.08 -7.28 22.80
C ARG A 136 2.44 -6.41 23.88
N GLU A 137 3.13 -5.37 24.33
CA GLU A 137 2.67 -4.49 25.41
C GLU A 137 1.86 -3.28 24.91
N SER A 138 1.56 -3.18 23.61
CA SER A 138 0.79 -2.04 23.07
C SER A 138 -0.63 -2.00 23.64
N SER A 139 -1.16 -0.79 23.82
CA SER A 139 -2.53 -0.60 24.30
C SER A 139 -3.57 -1.20 23.35
N ALA A 140 -4.77 -1.48 23.85
CA ALA A 140 -5.91 -1.89 23.02
C ALA A 140 -6.22 -0.83 21.95
N LEU A 141 -6.11 0.46 22.29
CA LEU A 141 -6.32 1.56 21.36
C LEU A 141 -5.31 1.52 20.19
N THR A 142 -4.01 1.35 20.46
CA THR A 142 -2.99 1.23 19.39
C THR A 142 -3.23 -0.02 18.54
N THR A 143 -3.61 -1.13 19.17
CA THR A 143 -3.89 -2.41 18.49
C THR A 143 -5.11 -2.33 17.56
N PHE A 144 -6.02 -1.39 17.79
CA PHE A 144 -7.18 -1.11 16.94
C PHE A 144 -6.90 0.01 15.93
N ALA A 145 -6.34 1.13 16.39
CA ALA A 145 -6.14 2.34 15.59
C ALA A 145 -5.14 2.13 14.46
N VAL A 146 -4.09 1.32 14.64
CA VAL A 146 -3.13 1.04 13.57
C VAL A 146 -3.80 0.28 12.41
N PRO A 147 -4.48 -0.87 12.61
CA PRO A 147 -5.26 -1.50 11.54
C PRO A 147 -6.30 -0.57 10.89
N PHE A 148 -7.02 0.20 11.70
CA PHE A 148 -8.07 1.09 11.20
C PHE A 148 -7.52 2.16 10.26
N ILE A 149 -6.45 2.85 10.66
CA ILE A 149 -5.80 3.88 9.84
C ILE A 149 -5.09 3.27 8.63
N ALA A 150 -4.42 2.13 8.80
CA ALA A 150 -3.81 1.41 7.67
C ALA A 150 -4.86 1.02 6.61
N SER A 151 -6.08 0.67 7.02
CA SER A 151 -7.17 0.33 6.09
C SER A 151 -7.64 1.52 5.27
N PHE A 152 -7.74 2.70 5.87
CA PHE A 152 -8.01 3.93 5.11
C PHE A 152 -6.91 4.24 4.10
N LEU A 153 -5.64 4.12 4.51
CA LEU A 153 -4.51 4.34 3.62
C LEU A 153 -4.53 3.35 2.44
N MET A 154 -4.88 2.09 2.68
CA MET A 154 -5.02 1.12 1.59
C MET A 154 -6.17 1.48 0.64
N VAL A 155 -7.38 1.74 1.15
CA VAL A 155 -8.57 2.00 0.30
C VAL A 155 -8.48 3.31 -0.47
N VAL A 156 -7.70 4.27 0.03
CA VAL A 156 -7.38 5.48 -0.73
C VAL A 156 -6.64 5.17 -2.04
N TRP A 157 -5.80 4.13 -2.05
CA TRP A 157 -5.16 3.67 -3.29
C TRP A 157 -6.20 3.09 -4.26
N ASP A 158 -7.16 2.30 -3.76
CA ASP A 158 -8.26 1.75 -4.56
C ASP A 158 -9.13 2.87 -5.16
N LEU A 159 -9.39 3.95 -4.40
CA LEU A 159 -10.10 5.14 -4.90
C LEU A 159 -9.39 5.78 -6.10
N CYS A 160 -8.06 5.74 -6.15
CA CYS A 160 -7.30 6.27 -7.29
C CYS A 160 -7.24 5.27 -8.45
N LEU A 161 -7.10 3.98 -8.14
CA LEU A 161 -6.84 2.90 -9.10
C LEU A 161 -8.10 2.42 -9.82
N ASP A 162 -9.19 2.19 -9.08
CA ASP A 162 -10.32 1.39 -9.52
C ASP A 162 -11.06 1.97 -10.73
N PRO A 163 -11.36 3.28 -10.81
CA PRO A 163 -11.98 3.86 -12.00
C PRO A 163 -11.17 3.62 -13.28
N GLY A 164 -9.85 3.79 -13.21
CA GLY A 164 -8.97 3.57 -14.35
C GLY A 164 -8.85 2.08 -14.70
N ALA A 165 -8.77 1.21 -13.68
CA ALA A 165 -8.60 -0.22 -13.89
C ALA A 165 -9.89 -0.90 -14.39
N SER A 166 -11.05 -0.53 -13.83
CA SER A 166 -12.33 -1.16 -14.16
C SER A 166 -13.02 -0.50 -15.35
N THR A 167 -13.21 0.81 -15.31
CA THR A 167 -14.03 1.50 -16.32
C THR A 167 -13.24 1.83 -17.57
N VAL A 168 -11.97 2.20 -17.46
CA VAL A 168 -11.15 2.54 -18.64
C VAL A 168 -10.47 1.30 -19.25
N ARG A 169 -9.84 0.47 -18.41
CA ARG A 169 -9.06 -0.69 -18.86
C ARG A 169 -9.82 -2.02 -18.85
N HIS A 170 -11.03 -2.06 -18.28
CA HIS A 170 -11.85 -3.27 -18.19
C HIS A 170 -11.10 -4.48 -17.62
N ILE A 171 -10.23 -4.27 -16.63
CA ILE A 171 -9.52 -5.37 -15.97
C ILE A 171 -10.49 -6.18 -15.11
N TRP A 172 -11.42 -5.49 -14.46
CA TRP A 172 -12.61 -6.06 -13.81
C TRP A 172 -13.80 -5.16 -14.06
N ILE A 173 -15.01 -5.72 -14.02
CA ILE A 173 -16.24 -5.02 -14.40
C ILE A 173 -17.30 -5.22 -13.33
N TRP A 174 -17.78 -4.12 -12.73
CA TRP A 174 -18.97 -4.11 -11.89
C TRP A 174 -20.21 -4.12 -12.78
N GLU A 175 -21.04 -5.16 -12.66
CA GLU A 175 -22.13 -5.42 -13.62
C GLU A 175 -23.21 -4.34 -13.58
N GLN A 176 -23.51 -3.80 -12.40
CA GLN A 176 -24.48 -2.74 -12.20
C GLN A 176 -23.84 -1.34 -12.19
N GLY A 177 -22.54 -1.24 -12.52
CA GLY A 177 -21.79 0.00 -12.44
C GLY A 177 -21.74 0.58 -11.02
N GLY A 178 -21.52 1.89 -10.92
CA GLY A 178 -21.50 2.59 -9.64
C GLY A 178 -21.25 4.09 -9.76
N GLY A 179 -21.57 4.80 -8.69
CA GLY A 179 -21.60 6.27 -8.69
C GLY A 179 -20.21 6.93 -8.80
N TYR A 180 -19.14 6.19 -8.52
CA TYR A 180 -17.78 6.71 -8.65
C TYR A 180 -17.15 6.16 -9.93
N PHE A 181 -17.51 6.76 -11.06
CA PHE A 181 -17.01 6.41 -12.39
C PHE A 181 -17.19 4.93 -12.74
N GLY A 182 -18.36 4.34 -12.46
CA GLY A 182 -18.63 2.92 -12.70
C GLY A 182 -18.26 2.00 -11.54
N VAL A 183 -17.65 2.51 -10.46
CA VAL A 183 -17.30 1.75 -9.25
C VAL A 183 -18.35 2.00 -8.14
N PRO A 184 -18.95 0.95 -7.56
CA PRO A 184 -19.96 1.09 -6.52
C PRO A 184 -19.33 1.41 -5.15
N LEU A 185 -20.08 2.10 -4.28
CA LEU A 185 -19.61 2.41 -2.92
C LEU A 185 -19.32 1.14 -2.10
N THR A 186 -20.05 0.05 -2.37
CA THR A 186 -19.86 -1.26 -1.72
C THR A 186 -18.45 -1.80 -1.92
N ASN A 187 -17.80 -1.52 -3.07
CA ASN A 187 -16.42 -1.93 -3.32
C ASN A 187 -15.47 -1.34 -2.27
N TYR A 188 -15.52 -0.02 -2.06
CA TYR A 188 -14.65 0.66 -1.10
C TYR A 188 -14.92 0.25 0.34
N LEU A 189 -16.19 0.09 0.73
CA LEU A 189 -16.56 -0.40 2.06
C LEU A 189 -16.13 -1.86 2.27
N GLY A 190 -16.27 -2.69 1.24
CA GLY A 190 -15.86 -4.09 1.28
C GLY A 190 -14.35 -4.22 1.36
N TRP A 191 -13.58 -3.44 0.60
CA TRP A 191 -12.12 -3.45 0.69
C TRP A 191 -11.64 -2.90 2.02
N PHE A 192 -12.27 -1.85 2.54
CA PHE A 192 -12.00 -1.36 3.89
C PHE A 192 -12.18 -2.47 4.93
N PHE A 193 -13.32 -3.18 4.89
CA PHE A 193 -13.60 -4.29 5.80
C PHE A 193 -12.59 -5.44 5.66
N THR A 194 -12.32 -5.86 4.43
CA THR A 194 -11.36 -6.94 4.11
C THR A 194 -9.97 -6.61 4.64
N VAL A 195 -9.52 -5.38 4.36
CA VAL A 195 -8.21 -4.89 4.74
C VAL A 195 -8.08 -4.72 6.24
N TYR A 196 -9.12 -4.19 6.89
CA TYR A 196 -9.19 -4.08 8.33
C TYR A 196 -9.07 -5.44 9.00
N LEU A 197 -9.79 -6.47 8.53
CA LEU A 197 -9.71 -7.80 9.11
C LEU A 197 -8.28 -8.37 9.05
N PHE A 198 -7.61 -8.31 7.89
CA PHE A 198 -6.27 -8.88 7.81
C PHE A 198 -5.24 -8.07 8.63
N PHE A 199 -5.33 -6.74 8.65
CA PHE A 199 -4.46 -5.93 9.51
C PHE A 199 -4.74 -6.16 10.99
N GLN A 200 -6.01 -6.30 11.38
CA GLN A 200 -6.38 -6.54 12.76
C GLN A 200 -5.88 -7.91 13.25
N LEU A 201 -6.02 -8.94 12.42
CA LEU A 201 -5.45 -10.27 12.71
C LEU A 201 -3.92 -10.21 12.83
N PHE A 202 -3.24 -9.46 11.97
CA PHE A 202 -1.80 -9.28 12.08
C PHE A 202 -1.40 -8.50 13.35
N ALA A 203 -2.14 -7.46 13.72
CA ALA A 203 -1.94 -6.72 14.96
C ALA A 203 -2.08 -7.62 16.20
N LEU A 204 -3.10 -8.49 16.21
CA LEU A 204 -3.31 -9.48 17.27
C LEU A 204 -2.18 -10.52 17.31
N PHE A 205 -1.71 -10.97 16.14
CA PHE A 205 -0.52 -11.82 16.06
C PHE A 205 0.71 -11.16 16.69
N LEU A 206 0.96 -9.87 16.40
CA LEU A 206 2.06 -9.12 17.00
C LEU A 206 1.92 -8.96 18.52
N ARG A 207 0.69 -8.91 19.04
CA ARG A 207 0.40 -8.86 20.48
C ARG A 207 0.76 -10.16 21.19
N VAL A 208 0.53 -11.32 20.56
CA VAL A 208 0.78 -12.64 21.19
C VAL A 208 2.18 -13.18 20.94
N ARG A 209 2.84 -12.75 19.86
CA ARG A 209 4.18 -13.20 19.50
C ARG A 209 5.18 -12.89 20.61
N LYS A 210 6.12 -13.81 20.86
CA LYS A 210 7.26 -13.56 21.75
C LYS A 210 8.04 -12.35 21.24
N ALA A 211 8.11 -11.29 22.06
CA ALA A 211 8.87 -10.11 21.73
C ALA A 211 10.35 -10.48 21.58
N GLY A 212 10.96 -10.09 20.46
CA GLY A 212 12.41 -10.02 20.37
C GLY A 212 12.92 -8.79 21.15
N ALA A 213 14.24 -8.60 21.18
CA ALA A 213 14.80 -7.34 21.67
C ALA A 213 14.16 -6.15 20.94
N GLU A 214 13.85 -5.08 21.68
CA GLU A 214 13.35 -3.86 21.06
C GLU A 214 14.43 -3.28 20.15
N VAL A 215 14.13 -3.22 18.85
CA VAL A 215 15.01 -2.60 17.86
C VAL A 215 14.38 -1.30 17.44
N THR A 216 15.02 -0.19 17.80
CA THR A 216 14.72 1.12 17.23
C THR A 216 15.41 1.23 15.87
N TRP A 217 14.62 1.52 14.83
CA TRP A 217 15.16 1.67 13.48
C TRP A 217 15.52 3.14 13.22
N PRO A 218 16.57 3.41 12.42
CA PRO A 218 16.90 4.77 12.04
C PRO A 218 15.76 5.37 11.22
N ARG A 219 15.61 6.70 11.25
CA ARG A 219 14.61 7.44 10.46
C ARG A 219 14.58 7.05 8.98
N SER A 220 15.74 6.76 8.41
CA SER A 220 15.91 6.31 7.01
C SER A 220 15.05 5.10 6.68
N TYR A 221 14.91 4.14 7.60
CA TYR A 221 14.08 2.95 7.42
C TYR A 221 12.61 3.33 7.19
N TYR A 222 12.01 4.09 8.12
CA TYR A 222 10.63 4.55 7.98
C TYR A 222 10.42 5.45 6.75
N ALA A 223 11.41 6.27 6.41
CA ALA A 223 11.33 7.18 5.28
C ALA A 223 11.21 6.43 3.94
N GLN A 224 11.80 5.24 3.82
CA GLN A 224 11.72 4.44 2.60
C GLN A 224 10.28 4.05 2.26
N ALA A 225 9.53 3.56 3.26
CA ALA A 225 8.13 3.21 3.04
C ALA A 225 7.26 4.44 2.75
N VAL A 226 7.50 5.56 3.44
CA VAL A 226 6.81 6.84 3.21
C VAL A 226 7.07 7.36 1.79
N VAL A 227 8.32 7.35 1.33
CA VAL A 227 8.68 7.78 -0.02
C VAL A 227 8.12 6.83 -1.07
N MET A 228 8.18 5.51 -0.86
CA MET A 228 7.59 4.54 -1.80
C MET A 228 6.08 4.79 -1.97
N TYR A 229 5.36 4.98 -0.87
CA TYR A 229 3.93 5.27 -0.91
C TYR A 229 3.64 6.62 -1.59
N ALA A 230 4.46 7.65 -1.36
CA ALA A 230 4.36 8.93 -2.05
C ALA A 230 4.60 8.80 -3.55
N VAL A 231 5.56 7.96 -3.98
CA VAL A 231 5.85 7.69 -5.39
C VAL A 231 4.63 7.05 -6.06
N ILE A 232 3.99 6.06 -5.42
CA ILE A 232 2.72 5.49 -5.92
C ILE A 232 1.65 6.57 -6.04
N GLY A 233 1.50 7.46 -5.05
CA GLY A 233 0.54 8.56 -5.16
C GLY A 233 0.85 9.53 -6.32
N LEU A 234 2.12 9.83 -6.53
CA LEU A 234 2.57 10.72 -7.60
C LEU A 234 2.34 10.14 -9.00
N THR A 235 2.27 8.82 -9.18
CA THR A 235 1.99 8.24 -10.50
C THR A 235 0.60 8.63 -11.02
N PHE A 236 -0.42 8.70 -10.16
CA PHE A 236 -1.76 9.17 -10.57
C PHE A 236 -1.78 10.63 -11.02
N VAL A 237 -0.95 11.47 -10.39
CA VAL A 237 -0.79 12.88 -10.81
C VAL A 237 -0.07 12.94 -12.14
N LEU A 238 0.99 12.15 -12.30
CA LEU A 238 1.76 12.07 -13.54
C LEU A 238 0.92 11.57 -14.71
N ASP A 239 0.11 10.52 -14.49
CA ASP A 239 -0.83 9.98 -15.47
C ASP A 239 -1.79 11.07 -15.97
N TYR A 240 -2.39 11.85 -15.07
CA TYR A 240 -3.26 12.96 -15.46
C TYR A 240 -2.55 14.04 -16.29
N LEU A 241 -1.31 14.38 -15.94
CA LEU A 241 -0.55 15.43 -16.62
C LEU A 241 -0.04 15.00 -18.01
N VAL A 242 0.22 13.71 -18.22
CA VAL A 242 0.89 13.19 -19.41
C VAL A 242 -0.08 12.49 -20.37
N VAL A 243 -1.02 11.68 -19.85
CA VAL A 243 -1.93 10.87 -20.67
C VAL A 243 -3.08 11.77 -21.16
N GLY A 244 -2.80 12.50 -22.25
CA GLY A 244 -3.51 13.72 -22.64
C GLY A 244 -4.65 13.60 -23.65
N THR A 245 -5.22 12.42 -23.91
CA THR A 245 -6.39 12.31 -24.80
C THR A 245 -7.66 11.99 -24.01
N ASN A 246 -8.61 12.94 -24.03
CA ASN A 246 -9.93 12.69 -23.48
C ASN A 246 -10.74 11.86 -24.47
N SER A 247 -11.31 10.77 -23.99
CA SER A 247 -12.16 9.86 -24.76
C SER A 247 -13.37 9.47 -23.94
N GLN A 248 -14.44 9.10 -24.63
CA GLN A 248 -15.63 8.54 -24.00
C GLN A 248 -15.42 7.05 -23.75
N VAL A 249 -15.81 6.60 -22.56
CA VAL A 249 -15.87 5.18 -22.21
C VAL A 249 -17.22 4.90 -21.57
N THR A 250 -17.79 3.72 -21.85
CA THR A 250 -19.10 3.32 -21.33
C THR A 250 -18.90 2.20 -20.35
N ASP A 251 -19.46 2.33 -19.14
CA ASP A 251 -19.44 1.23 -18.17
C ASP A 251 -20.47 0.15 -18.51
N ALA A 252 -20.49 -0.94 -17.73
CA ALA A 252 -21.41 -2.06 -17.96
C ALA A 252 -22.89 -1.69 -17.74
N ALA A 253 -23.17 -0.60 -17.02
CA ALA A 253 -24.52 -0.09 -16.81
C ALA A 253 -24.98 0.86 -17.94
N GLY A 254 -24.13 1.11 -18.94
CA GLY A 254 -24.43 1.99 -20.07
C GLY A 254 -24.19 3.48 -19.78
N VAL A 255 -23.57 3.82 -18.65
CA VAL A 255 -23.24 5.22 -18.32
C VAL A 255 -21.95 5.62 -19.04
N VAL A 256 -21.99 6.77 -19.70
CA VAL A 256 -20.85 7.31 -20.45
C VAL A 256 -20.03 8.23 -19.55
N TRP A 257 -18.74 7.92 -19.42
CA TRP A 257 -17.75 8.68 -18.66
C TRP A 257 -16.69 9.28 -19.57
N GLN A 258 -16.05 10.37 -19.11
CA GLN A 258 -14.89 10.98 -19.76
C GLN A 258 -13.61 10.46 -19.11
N THR A 259 -12.70 9.87 -19.88
CA THR A 259 -11.44 9.32 -19.35
C THR A 259 -10.60 10.40 -18.65
N ARG A 260 -10.66 11.65 -19.13
CA ARG A 260 -9.95 12.77 -18.48
C ARG A 260 -10.53 13.12 -17.11
N SER A 261 -11.85 13.08 -16.95
CA SER A 261 -12.49 13.31 -15.64
C SER A 261 -12.12 12.22 -14.63
N ILE A 262 -12.00 10.97 -15.09
CA ILE A 262 -11.51 9.85 -14.27
C ILE A 262 -10.07 10.11 -13.81
N ALA A 263 -9.18 10.46 -14.74
CA ALA A 263 -7.77 10.72 -14.43
C ALA A 263 -7.60 11.94 -13.49
N GLU A 264 -8.35 13.02 -13.74
CA GLU A 264 -8.35 14.22 -12.89
C GLU A 264 -8.83 13.92 -11.46
N ALA A 265 -9.88 13.11 -11.33
CA ALA A 265 -10.36 12.66 -10.02
C ALA A 265 -9.33 11.80 -9.29
N ALA A 266 -8.68 10.85 -9.97
CA ALA A 266 -7.62 10.04 -9.39
C ALA A 266 -6.44 10.90 -8.91
N ALA A 267 -5.98 11.86 -9.71
CA ALA A 267 -4.93 12.80 -9.32
C ALA A 267 -5.34 13.66 -8.12
N THR A 268 -6.57 14.18 -8.12
CA THR A 268 -7.11 15.02 -7.05
C THR A 268 -7.21 14.25 -5.73
N VAL A 269 -7.79 13.05 -5.76
CA VAL A 269 -7.85 12.18 -4.60
C VAL A 269 -6.45 11.90 -4.10
N SER A 270 -5.52 11.47 -4.96
CA SER A 270 -4.15 11.14 -4.58
C SER A 270 -3.42 12.30 -3.89
N ILE A 271 -3.54 13.53 -4.42
CA ILE A 271 -2.93 14.74 -3.83
C ILE A 271 -3.40 14.95 -2.39
N PHE A 272 -4.72 14.94 -2.19
CA PHE A 272 -5.32 15.28 -0.89
C PHE A 272 -5.39 14.11 0.09
N THR A 273 -5.01 12.91 -0.32
CA THR A 273 -5.07 11.72 0.54
C THR A 273 -3.74 10.98 0.60
N MET A 274 -3.25 10.40 -0.49
CA MET A 274 -2.00 9.63 -0.50
C MET A 274 -0.77 10.50 -0.23
N ILE A 275 -0.60 11.56 -1.03
CA ILE A 275 0.54 12.48 -0.92
C ILE A 275 0.45 13.23 0.40
N PHE A 276 -0.74 13.66 0.81
CA PHE A 276 -0.98 14.24 2.13
C PHE A 276 -0.57 13.30 3.28
N ALA A 277 -0.98 12.03 3.26
CA ALA A 277 -0.63 11.07 4.29
C ALA A 277 0.89 10.81 4.36
N ALA A 278 1.57 10.77 3.21
CA ALA A 278 3.02 10.66 3.16
C ALA A 278 3.70 11.92 3.74
N ALA A 279 3.22 13.11 3.39
CA ALA A 279 3.72 14.38 3.94
C ALA A 279 3.52 14.46 5.45
N LEU A 280 2.32 14.08 5.94
CA LEU A 280 2.01 14.03 7.37
C LEU A 280 2.94 13.05 8.11
N SER A 281 3.19 11.88 7.52
CA SER A 281 4.14 10.89 8.05
C SER A 281 5.56 11.45 8.12
N ALA A 282 6.01 12.14 7.07
CA ALA A 282 7.33 12.78 7.04
C ALA A 282 7.48 13.86 8.13
N MET A 283 6.43 14.68 8.34
CA MET A 283 6.39 15.69 9.40
C MET A 283 6.42 15.07 10.79
N LYS A 284 5.66 14.00 11.02
CA LYS A 284 5.68 13.27 12.30
C LYS A 284 7.09 12.76 12.63
N MET A 285 7.80 12.23 11.64
CA MET A 285 9.18 11.76 11.82
C MET A 285 10.17 12.89 12.14
N LEU A 286 9.97 14.07 11.55
CA LEU A 286 10.77 15.27 11.85
C LEU A 286 10.56 15.74 13.30
N GLN A 287 9.31 15.78 13.75
CA GLN A 287 8.95 16.19 15.11
C GLN A 287 9.56 15.25 16.16
N VAL A 288 9.45 13.93 15.97
CA VAL A 288 10.06 12.93 16.88
C VAL A 288 11.57 13.14 16.95
N SER A 289 12.23 13.44 15.82
CA SER A 289 13.68 13.71 15.79
C SER A 289 14.05 14.99 16.54
N ALA A 290 13.20 16.02 16.49
CA ALA A 290 13.42 17.27 17.24
C ALA A 290 13.23 17.07 18.75
N ALA A 291 12.19 16.35 19.17
CA ALA A 291 11.92 16.06 20.57
C ALA A 291 13.09 15.29 21.23
N VAL A 292 13.59 14.24 20.57
CA VAL A 292 14.74 13.45 21.07
C VAL A 292 15.99 14.31 21.23
N ARG A 293 16.27 15.23 20.29
CA ARG A 293 17.41 16.15 20.39
C ARG A 293 17.29 17.08 21.59
N ASN A 294 16.11 17.65 21.82
CA ASN A 294 15.88 18.57 22.93
C ASN A 294 16.06 17.86 24.29
N THR A 295 15.49 16.66 24.46
CA THR A 295 15.68 15.87 25.68
C THR A 295 17.14 15.52 25.93
N SER A 296 17.92 15.21 24.89
CA SER A 296 19.36 14.93 25.05
C SER A 296 20.19 16.17 25.41
N ALA A 297 19.77 17.36 25.00
CA ALA A 297 20.45 18.61 25.34
C ALA A 297 20.21 19.00 26.80
N ASP A 298 18.98 18.83 27.31
CA ASP A 298 18.64 19.14 28.71
C ASP A 298 19.33 18.22 29.73
N VAL A 299 19.61 16.96 29.35
CA VAL A 299 20.36 16.02 30.19
C VAL A 299 21.87 16.34 30.21
N GLY A 300 22.39 16.95 29.13
CA GLY A 300 23.82 17.27 28.98
C GLY A 300 24.27 18.60 29.60
N THR A 301 23.34 19.49 29.95
CA THR A 301 23.63 20.78 30.59
C THR A 301 23.48 20.74 32.12
N GLY A 302 23.05 19.61 32.68
CA GLY A 302 22.85 19.38 34.12
C GLY A 302 23.98 18.63 34.83
N SER A 303 25.16 18.49 34.22
CA SER A 303 26.34 17.81 34.80
C SER A 303 27.49 18.76 35.06
#